data_AF-A0A966PAK7-F1
#
_entry.id   AF-A0A966PAK7-F1
#
_cell.length_a   1.000
_cell.length_b   1.000
_cell.length_c   1.000
_cell.angle_alpha   90.00
_cell.angle_beta   90.00
_cell.angle_gamma   90.00
#
_symmetry.space_group_name_H-M   'P 1'
#
loop_
_entity.id
_entity.type
_entity.pdbx_description
1 polymer ?
#
loop_
_entity_poly.entity_id
_entity_poly.type
_entity_poly.pdbx_seq_one_letter_code
_entity_poly.pdbx_strand_id
1 'polypeptide(L)'
;MNCSPQTHASSTFGTSTDDSYRAVSDLQRFIDAQDHGTKKFGFRTPPLSTALQELRNGEKITHWIWYVLPQFPHPSSTTEISRHFAISSTNEAVAYLQNEILRSRYVQTTSTILGHLTSGFDPESLMGDDVKKLASSVTLFSLTAESFGDDEVLSVTTAILDQLEHGSCKLNACALTIDWFTAQST
;
A
#
# COMPACT_ATOMS: atom_id res chain seq x y z
N MET A 1 24.48 -57.49 -27.53
CA MET A 1 25.71 -57.13 -26.78
C MET A 1 26.03 -55.70 -27.18
N ASN A 2 25.64 -54.73 -26.34
CA ASN A 2 26.54 -53.91 -25.48
C ASN A 2 27.56 -53.12 -26.32
N CYS A 3 27.80 -51.82 -26.16
CA CYS A 3 27.64 -50.93 -25.02
C CYS A 3 27.86 -49.48 -25.53
N SER A 4 27.24 -48.48 -24.91
CA SER A 4 27.62 -47.06 -25.08
C SER A 4 29.03 -46.78 -24.51
N PRO A 5 29.62 -45.61 -24.80
CA PRO A 5 29.61 -44.58 -23.75
C PRO A 5 29.41 -43.13 -24.23
N GLN A 6 29.07 -42.30 -23.24
CA GLN A 6 28.66 -40.90 -23.26
C GLN A 6 29.82 -39.91 -23.50
N THR A 7 29.53 -38.67 -23.91
CA THR A 7 29.83 -37.44 -23.12
C THR A 7 29.33 -36.14 -23.77
N HIS A 8 28.58 -35.40 -22.95
CA HIS A 8 28.34 -33.95 -22.80
C HIS A 8 28.44 -32.93 -23.95
N ALA A 9 27.38 -32.12 -24.06
CA ALA A 9 27.47 -30.66 -24.08
C ALA A 9 26.23 -30.03 -23.40
N SER A 10 26.48 -29.07 -22.50
CA SER A 10 25.52 -28.29 -21.71
C SER A 10 25.02 -27.05 -22.46
N SER A 11 24.04 -26.36 -21.84
CA SER A 11 23.54 -24.97 -22.09
C SER A 11 22.26 -24.93 -22.94
N THR A 12 21.21 -24.17 -22.62
CA THR A 12 21.11 -22.93 -21.82
C THR A 12 19.71 -22.75 -21.21
N PHE A 13 19.70 -21.98 -20.12
CA PHE A 13 18.60 -21.39 -19.35
C PHE A 13 17.33 -20.99 -20.12
N GLY A 14 16.18 -21.27 -19.49
CA GLY A 14 14.94 -20.51 -19.67
C GLY A 14 14.40 -20.09 -18.29
N THR A 15 14.66 -18.84 -17.87
CA THR A 15 14.04 -18.27 -16.68
C THR A 15 12.66 -17.70 -17.02
N SER A 16 11.65 -18.45 -16.61
CA SER A 16 10.30 -18.07 -16.14
C SER A 16 9.78 -16.66 -16.48
N THR A 17 8.82 -16.60 -17.40
CA THR A 17 7.86 -15.49 -17.56
C THR A 17 6.62 -15.63 -16.66
N ASP A 18 6.62 -16.59 -15.73
CA ASP A 18 5.47 -16.94 -14.88
C ASP A 18 5.44 -16.10 -13.58
N ASP A 19 6.59 -15.67 -13.06
CA ASP A 19 6.67 -14.86 -11.83
C ASP A 19 6.23 -13.40 -12.03
N SER A 20 6.57 -12.80 -13.17
CA SER A 20 6.13 -11.43 -13.48
C SER A 20 4.62 -11.36 -13.71
N TYR A 21 4.02 -12.41 -14.29
CA TYR A 21 2.57 -12.45 -14.50
C TYR A 21 1.80 -12.71 -13.20
N ARG A 22 2.33 -13.53 -12.28
CA ARG A 22 1.73 -13.71 -10.94
C ARG A 22 1.79 -12.45 -10.08
N ALA A 23 2.88 -11.67 -10.15
CA ALA A 23 2.97 -10.39 -9.43
C ALA A 23 1.98 -9.34 -9.96
N VAL A 24 1.81 -9.23 -11.29
CA VAL A 24 0.79 -8.36 -11.90
C VAL A 24 -0.63 -8.83 -11.57
N SER A 25 -0.85 -10.16 -11.47
CA SER A 25 -2.13 -10.73 -11.09
C SER A 25 -2.55 -10.42 -9.65
N ASP A 26 -1.62 -10.09 -8.75
CA ASP A 26 -1.97 -9.79 -7.36
C ASP A 26 -2.30 -8.29 -7.17
N LEU A 27 -1.56 -7.39 -7.81
CA LEU A 27 -1.82 -5.95 -7.72
C LEU A 27 -3.15 -5.51 -8.35
N GLN A 28 -3.65 -6.27 -9.33
CA GLN A 28 -4.93 -6.00 -9.98
C GLN A 28 -6.09 -5.93 -8.97
N ARG A 29 -6.00 -6.64 -7.83
CA ARG A 29 -7.02 -6.58 -6.78
C ARG A 29 -7.24 -5.15 -6.26
N PHE A 30 -6.16 -4.37 -6.14
CA PHE A 30 -6.24 -2.96 -5.72
C PHE A 30 -6.89 -2.10 -6.80
N ILE A 31 -6.47 -2.29 -8.05
CA ILE A 31 -6.98 -1.52 -9.19
C ILE A 31 -8.49 -1.74 -9.34
N ASP A 32 -8.93 -3.00 -9.34
CA ASP A 32 -10.35 -3.37 -9.46
C ASP A 32 -11.18 -2.75 -8.33
N ALA A 33 -10.68 -2.82 -7.09
CA ALA A 33 -11.37 -2.24 -5.94
C ALA A 33 -11.40 -0.72 -5.97
N GLN A 34 -10.35 -0.06 -6.46
CA GLN A 34 -10.32 1.39 -6.63
C GLN A 34 -11.23 1.85 -7.78
N ASP A 35 -11.39 1.05 -8.84
CA ASP A 35 -12.23 1.42 -9.98
C ASP A 35 -13.72 1.19 -9.73
N HIS A 36 -14.06 0.15 -8.96
CA HIS A 36 -15.44 -0.33 -8.86
C HIS A 36 -15.95 -0.48 -7.43
N GLY A 37 -15.08 -0.30 -6.42
CA GLY A 37 -15.34 -0.78 -5.08
C GLY A 37 -15.38 -2.31 -5.01
N THR A 38 -15.85 -2.86 -3.90
CA THR A 38 -16.06 -4.30 -3.77
C THR A 38 -17.36 -4.62 -3.03
N LYS A 39 -17.99 -5.74 -3.42
CA LYS A 39 -19.15 -6.36 -2.74
C LYS A 39 -18.76 -7.64 -1.99
N LYS A 40 -17.46 -7.95 -1.92
CA LYS A 40 -16.93 -9.15 -1.25
C LYS A 40 -16.87 -8.92 0.25
N PHE A 41 -16.63 -10.00 1.00
CA PHE A 41 -16.37 -9.97 2.46
C PHE A 41 -17.54 -9.39 3.30
N GLY A 42 -18.76 -9.42 2.77
CA GLY A 42 -19.94 -8.85 3.44
C GLY A 42 -20.01 -7.32 3.43
N PHE A 43 -19.06 -6.64 2.77
CA PHE A 43 -19.05 -5.19 2.66
C PHE A 43 -19.44 -4.76 1.25
N ARG A 44 -20.17 -3.64 1.16
CA ARG A 44 -20.25 -2.85 -0.06
C ARG A 44 -19.40 -1.61 0.14
N THR A 45 -18.31 -1.54 -0.59
CA THR A 45 -17.35 -0.43 -0.53
C THR A 45 -17.38 0.36 -1.84
N PRO A 46 -17.11 1.67 -1.81
CA PRO A 46 -17.19 2.50 -3.00
C PRO A 46 -15.83 2.66 -3.71
N PRO A 47 -15.80 3.09 -4.98
CA PRO A 47 -14.55 3.32 -5.70
C PRO A 47 -13.75 4.50 -5.14
N LEU A 48 -12.50 4.63 -5.59
CA LEU A 48 -11.58 5.72 -5.26
C LEU A 48 -12.17 7.10 -5.57
N SER A 49 -12.99 7.23 -6.61
CA SER A 49 -13.63 8.52 -6.94
C SER A 49 -14.52 9.03 -5.80
N THR A 50 -15.20 8.14 -5.08
CA THR A 50 -15.96 8.48 -3.87
C THR A 50 -15.02 8.82 -2.72
N ALA A 51 -13.95 8.04 -2.52
CA ALA A 51 -12.94 8.33 -1.49
C ALA A 51 -12.33 9.72 -1.63
N LEU A 52 -11.95 10.11 -2.86
CA LEU A 52 -11.41 11.44 -3.14
C LEU A 52 -12.44 12.54 -2.95
N GLN A 53 -13.71 12.29 -3.24
CA GLN A 53 -14.78 13.26 -2.98
C GLN A 53 -14.96 13.49 -1.47
N GLU A 54 -14.98 12.42 -0.68
CA GLU A 54 -15.05 12.47 0.78
C GLU A 54 -13.85 13.23 1.36
N LEU A 55 -12.63 12.87 0.95
CA LEU A 55 -11.42 13.56 1.40
C LEU A 55 -11.43 15.04 1.05
N ARG A 56 -11.84 15.43 -0.16
CA ARG A 56 -11.97 16.85 -0.54
C ARG A 56 -13.04 17.60 0.25
N ASN A 57 -14.05 16.89 0.73
CA ASN A 57 -15.06 17.44 1.63
C ASN A 57 -14.57 17.52 3.09
N GLY A 58 -13.34 17.05 3.36
CA GLY A 58 -12.70 17.15 4.66
C GLY A 58 -13.07 16.06 5.65
N GLU A 59 -13.77 15.01 5.23
CA GLU A 59 -14.19 13.91 6.11
C GLU A 59 -14.32 12.61 5.34
N LYS A 60 -13.62 11.57 5.80
CA LYS A 60 -13.79 10.20 5.36
C LYS A 60 -15.09 9.61 5.94
N ILE A 61 -15.95 9.08 5.07
CA ILE A 61 -17.28 8.59 5.47
C ILE A 61 -17.41 7.08 5.22
N THR A 62 -16.91 6.57 4.10
CA THR A 62 -17.18 5.19 3.67
C THR A 62 -15.97 4.25 3.79
N HIS A 63 -16.20 2.98 3.48
CA HIS A 63 -15.30 1.86 3.80
C HIS A 63 -14.30 1.53 2.67
N TRP A 64 -13.48 2.48 2.25
CA TRP A 64 -12.49 2.29 1.17
C TRP A 64 -11.03 2.14 1.66
N ILE A 65 -10.78 2.31 2.96
CA ILE A 65 -9.43 2.48 3.52
C ILE A 65 -8.42 1.41 3.10
N TRP A 66 -8.86 0.15 3.01
CA TRP A 66 -7.96 -1.00 2.84
C TRP A 66 -7.24 -1.04 1.50
N TYR A 67 -7.89 -0.63 0.40
CA TYR A 67 -7.30 -0.69 -0.95
C TYR A 67 -6.86 0.67 -1.49
N VAL A 68 -7.27 1.77 -0.84
CA VAL A 68 -6.78 3.12 -1.18
C VAL A 68 -5.53 3.47 -0.36
N LEU A 69 -5.50 3.12 0.92
CA LEU A 69 -4.34 3.29 1.82
C LEU A 69 -3.97 1.93 2.44
N PRO A 70 -3.45 0.98 1.63
CA PRO A 70 -3.11 -0.34 2.13
C PRO A 70 -1.96 -0.26 3.13
N GLN A 71 -1.91 -1.26 4.01
CA GLN A 71 -0.89 -1.41 5.04
C GLN A 71 -0.37 -2.85 5.05
N PHE A 72 0.66 -3.12 5.84
CA PHE A 72 1.15 -4.47 6.07
C PHE A 72 0.07 -5.37 6.74
N PRO A 73 0.29 -6.69 6.90
CA PRO A 73 -0.64 -7.60 7.54
C PRO A 73 -0.69 -7.36 9.07
N HIS A 74 -1.26 -6.23 9.46
CA HIS A 74 -1.25 -5.72 10.82
C HIS A 74 -1.96 -6.69 11.77
N PRO A 75 -1.39 -7.05 12.94
CA PRO A 75 -1.92 -8.11 13.80
C PRO A 75 -3.34 -7.84 14.33
N SER A 76 -3.72 -6.57 14.50
CA SER A 76 -5.09 -6.20 14.88
C SER A 76 -6.11 -6.24 13.73
N SER A 77 -5.68 -6.50 12.49
CA SER A 77 -6.57 -6.62 11.34
C SER A 77 -7.24 -7.99 11.30
N THR A 78 -8.42 -8.08 11.92
CA THR A 78 -9.16 -9.33 12.06
C THR A 78 -10.14 -9.62 10.93
N THR A 79 -10.45 -8.64 10.08
CA THR A 79 -11.43 -8.79 8.99
C THR A 79 -10.81 -9.42 7.75
N GLU A 80 -11.61 -10.17 6.97
CA GLU A 80 -11.17 -10.76 5.71
C GLU A 80 -10.77 -9.69 4.68
N ILE A 81 -11.50 -8.58 4.60
CA ILE A 81 -11.18 -7.48 3.69
C ILE A 81 -9.84 -6.82 4.04
N SER A 82 -9.53 -6.64 5.33
CA SER A 82 -8.22 -6.14 5.75
C SER A 82 -7.09 -7.09 5.33
N ARG A 83 -7.27 -8.40 5.47
CA ARG A 83 -6.25 -9.39 5.08
C ARG A 83 -6.08 -9.45 3.56
N HIS A 84 -7.18 -9.38 2.82
CA HIS A 84 -7.15 -9.45 1.36
C HIS A 84 -6.37 -8.29 0.73
N PHE A 85 -6.50 -7.08 1.27
CA PHE A 85 -5.81 -5.89 0.76
C PHE A 85 -4.54 -5.52 1.54
N ALA A 86 -4.08 -6.39 2.46
CA ALA A 86 -2.78 -6.18 3.08
C ALA A 86 -1.68 -6.34 2.03
N ILE A 87 -0.64 -5.50 2.14
CA ILE A 87 0.62 -5.69 1.42
C ILE A 87 1.37 -6.83 2.10
N SER A 88 1.58 -7.92 1.40
CA SER A 88 2.11 -9.18 1.94
C SER A 88 3.62 -9.20 2.07
N SER A 89 4.34 -8.34 1.33
CA SER A 89 5.79 -8.27 1.38
C SER A 89 6.36 -6.90 1.00
N THR A 90 7.63 -6.64 1.32
CA THR A 90 8.36 -5.45 0.86
C THR A 90 8.44 -5.39 -0.67
N ASN A 91 8.64 -6.53 -1.34
CA ASN A 91 8.60 -6.63 -2.80
C ASN A 91 7.24 -6.24 -3.38
N GLU A 92 6.14 -6.60 -2.72
CA GLU A 92 4.81 -6.18 -3.16
C GLU A 92 4.61 -4.66 -2.93
N ALA A 93 5.12 -4.10 -1.84
CA ALA A 93 5.09 -2.65 -1.61
C ALA A 93 5.84 -1.90 -2.74
N VAL A 94 7.02 -2.39 -3.12
CA VAL A 94 7.80 -1.85 -4.25
C VAL A 94 7.02 -1.99 -5.55
N ALA A 95 6.44 -3.17 -5.83
CA ALA A 95 5.64 -3.39 -7.03
C ALA A 95 4.39 -2.49 -7.08
N TYR A 96 3.76 -2.21 -5.94
CA TYR A 96 2.64 -1.28 -5.82
C TYR A 96 3.07 0.14 -6.22
N LEU A 97 4.22 0.63 -5.74
CA LEU A 97 4.74 1.95 -6.11
C LEU A 97 5.33 2.00 -7.52
N GLN A 98 5.82 0.88 -8.08
CA GLN A 98 6.28 0.83 -9.47
C GLN A 98 5.12 0.76 -10.47
N ASN A 99 3.92 0.37 -10.04
CA ASN A 99 2.73 0.39 -10.88
C ASN A 99 2.23 1.84 -11.05
N GLU A 100 2.29 2.37 -12.28
CA GLU A 100 1.96 3.77 -12.60
C GLU A 100 0.55 4.19 -12.10
N ILE A 101 -0.45 3.32 -12.25
CA ILE A 101 -1.83 3.60 -11.85
C ILE A 101 -1.93 3.69 -10.32
N LEU A 102 -1.42 2.68 -9.62
CA LEU A 102 -1.51 2.61 -8.15
C LEU A 102 -0.68 3.71 -7.50
N ARG A 103 0.54 3.96 -7.97
CA ARG A 103 1.40 5.04 -7.51
C ARG A 103 0.72 6.40 -7.68
N SER A 104 0.20 6.70 -8.87
CA SER A 104 -0.47 7.97 -9.15
C SER A 104 -1.68 8.18 -8.24
N ARG A 105 -2.49 7.15 -8.02
CA ARG A 105 -3.66 7.18 -7.12
C ARG A 105 -3.25 7.35 -5.66
N TYR A 106 -2.17 6.70 -5.24
CA TYR A 106 -1.63 6.85 -3.88
C TYR A 106 -1.18 8.29 -3.64
N VAL A 107 -0.35 8.85 -4.53
CA VAL A 107 0.10 10.25 -4.47
C VAL A 107 -1.10 11.20 -4.46
N GLN A 108 -2.07 11.02 -5.36
CA GLN A 108 -3.27 11.87 -5.39
C GLN A 108 -4.04 11.86 -4.06
N THR A 109 -4.18 10.68 -3.46
CA THR A 109 -4.88 10.50 -2.18
C THR A 109 -4.09 11.15 -1.04
N THR A 110 -2.80 10.85 -0.91
CA THR A 110 -1.95 11.37 0.16
C THR A 110 -1.75 12.88 0.04
N SER A 111 -1.57 13.43 -1.17
CA SER A 111 -1.52 14.88 -1.38
C SER A 111 -2.83 15.58 -0.99
N THR A 112 -3.99 14.94 -1.25
CA THR A 112 -5.28 15.49 -0.80
C THR A 112 -5.35 15.56 0.73
N ILE A 113 -4.95 14.47 1.40
CA ILE A 113 -4.88 14.41 2.87
C ILE A 113 -3.91 15.46 3.41
N LEU A 114 -2.69 15.53 2.88
CA LEU A 114 -1.67 16.49 3.29
C LEU A 114 -2.15 17.94 3.15
N GLY A 115 -2.89 18.26 2.08
CA GLY A 115 -3.49 19.59 1.89
C GLY A 115 -4.43 20.00 3.03
N HIS A 116 -5.25 19.06 3.54
CA HIS A 116 -6.09 19.32 4.71
C HIS A 116 -5.27 19.47 5.99
N LEU A 117 -4.31 18.57 6.23
CA LEU A 117 -3.47 18.60 7.43
C LEU A 117 -2.67 19.90 7.55
N THR A 118 -2.03 20.31 6.44
CA THR A 118 -1.30 21.59 6.37
C THR A 118 -2.20 22.83 6.48
N SER A 119 -3.51 22.68 6.20
CA SER A 119 -4.52 23.71 6.44
C SER A 119 -5.07 23.70 7.87
N GLY A 120 -4.53 22.86 8.75
CA GLY A 120 -4.89 22.78 10.17
C GLY A 120 -6.08 21.88 10.49
N PHE A 121 -6.50 21.01 9.56
CA PHE A 121 -7.51 20.01 9.88
C PHE A 121 -6.97 19.01 10.89
N ASP A 122 -7.81 18.67 11.87
CA ASP A 122 -7.53 17.59 12.80
C ASP A 122 -7.55 16.22 12.07
N PRO A 123 -6.49 15.40 12.17
CA PRO A 123 -6.43 14.11 11.49
C PRO A 123 -7.55 13.14 11.89
N GLU A 124 -8.00 13.16 13.14
CA GLU A 124 -9.10 12.31 13.61
C GLU A 124 -10.44 12.78 13.06
N SER A 125 -10.64 14.09 12.89
CA SER A 125 -11.80 14.64 12.20
C SER A 125 -11.82 14.29 10.71
N LEU A 126 -10.65 14.27 10.05
CA LEU A 126 -10.55 13.92 8.62
C LEU A 126 -10.71 12.41 8.37
N MET A 127 -10.05 11.57 9.17
CA MET A 127 -9.94 10.12 8.91
C MET A 127 -10.78 9.25 9.85
N GLY A 128 -11.32 9.81 10.93
CA GLY A 128 -12.01 9.07 11.98
C GLY A 128 -11.11 7.99 12.61
N ASP A 129 -11.72 6.85 12.92
CA ASP A 129 -11.05 5.67 13.48
C ASP A 129 -9.96 5.07 12.57
N ASP A 130 -9.90 5.49 11.31
CA ASP A 130 -8.93 5.01 10.32
C ASP A 130 -7.61 5.81 10.31
N VAL A 131 -7.45 6.84 11.16
CA VAL A 131 -6.19 7.60 11.26
C VAL A 131 -4.97 6.71 11.55
N LYS A 132 -5.13 5.64 12.34
CA LYS A 132 -4.05 4.67 12.62
C LYS A 132 -3.68 3.85 11.38
N LYS A 133 -4.65 3.58 10.50
CA LYS A 133 -4.39 2.91 9.22
C LYS A 133 -3.69 3.84 8.24
N LEU A 134 -4.02 5.14 8.26
CA LEU A 134 -3.25 6.16 7.54
C LEU A 134 -1.79 6.14 8.00
N ALA A 135 -1.53 6.29 9.31
CA ALA A 135 -0.18 6.29 9.87
C ALA A 135 0.61 5.03 9.46
N SER A 136 -0.02 3.86 9.58
CA SER A 136 0.54 2.56 9.14
C SER A 136 0.87 2.54 7.65
N SER A 137 -0.05 2.99 6.79
CA SER A 137 0.14 3.05 5.34
C SER A 137 1.27 4.00 4.94
N VAL A 138 1.27 5.25 5.44
CA VAL A 138 2.32 6.22 5.08
C VAL A 138 3.68 5.84 5.66
N THR A 139 3.73 5.15 6.80
CA THR A 139 4.98 4.56 7.32
C THR A 139 5.51 3.50 6.35
N LEU A 140 4.66 2.57 5.91
CA LEU A 140 5.03 1.51 4.96
C LEU A 140 5.58 2.10 3.67
N PHE A 141 4.84 3.02 3.06
CA PHE A 141 5.22 3.58 1.76
C PHE A 141 6.34 4.61 1.84
N SER A 142 6.56 5.27 2.98
CA SER A 142 7.78 6.07 3.22
C SER A 142 9.02 5.18 3.17
N LEU A 143 9.06 4.07 3.93
CA LEU A 143 10.18 3.13 3.93
C LEU A 143 10.37 2.48 2.56
N THR A 144 9.26 2.14 1.90
CA THR A 144 9.30 1.54 0.56
C THR A 144 9.92 2.52 -0.44
N ALA A 145 9.44 3.76 -0.47
CA ALA A 145 9.94 4.81 -1.36
C ALA A 145 11.42 5.12 -1.13
N GLU A 146 11.85 5.18 0.13
CA GLU A 146 13.26 5.35 0.50
C GLU A 146 14.14 4.22 -0.04
N SER A 147 13.65 2.97 -0.02
CA SER A 147 14.46 1.80 -0.41
C SER A 147 14.85 1.74 -1.89
N PHE A 148 14.11 2.41 -2.78
CA PHE A 148 14.42 2.45 -4.22
C PHE A 148 14.44 3.86 -4.84
N GLY A 149 14.31 4.93 -4.03
CA GLY A 149 14.51 6.31 -4.47
C GLY A 149 13.29 6.98 -5.12
N ASP A 150 12.09 6.77 -4.58
CA ASP A 150 10.88 7.49 -5.00
C ASP A 150 10.67 8.77 -4.16
N ASP A 151 11.37 9.86 -4.54
CA ASP A 151 11.42 11.11 -3.77
C ASP A 151 10.03 11.75 -3.56
N GLU A 152 9.12 11.63 -4.53
CA GLU A 152 7.78 12.23 -4.44
C GLU A 152 6.93 11.52 -3.38
N VAL A 153 6.91 10.19 -3.41
CA VAL A 153 6.17 9.40 -2.41
C VAL A 153 6.80 9.58 -1.04
N LEU A 154 8.13 9.57 -0.95
CA LEU A 154 8.85 9.81 0.30
C LEU A 154 8.50 11.19 0.89
N SER A 155 8.51 12.23 0.06
CA SER A 155 8.21 13.60 0.51
C SER A 155 6.77 13.74 1.03
N VAL A 156 5.77 13.24 0.30
CA VAL A 156 4.37 13.38 0.74
C VAL A 156 4.08 12.54 1.98
N THR A 157 4.63 11.33 2.09
CA THR A 157 4.39 10.43 3.23
C THR A 157 5.08 10.94 4.50
N THR A 158 6.33 11.40 4.41
CA THR A 158 7.05 12.00 5.55
C THR A 158 6.40 13.29 6.03
N ALA A 159 5.91 14.13 5.12
CA ALA A 159 5.16 15.33 5.50
C ALA A 159 3.85 14.99 6.23
N ILE A 160 3.12 13.93 5.83
CA ILE A 160 1.95 13.47 6.57
C ILE A 160 2.36 12.99 7.97
N LEU A 161 3.42 12.19 8.08
CA LEU A 161 3.91 11.70 9.38
C LEU A 161 4.27 12.85 10.34
N ASP A 162 4.94 13.88 9.85
CA ASP A 162 5.25 15.10 10.60
C ASP A 162 3.99 15.80 11.12
N GLN A 163 2.96 15.93 10.27
CA GLN A 163 1.66 16.50 10.68
C GLN A 163 0.93 15.62 11.71
N LEU A 164 1.06 14.29 11.63
CA LEU A 164 0.45 13.37 12.60
C LEU A 164 1.15 13.42 13.96
N GLU A 165 2.48 13.55 13.98
CA GLU A 165 3.29 13.60 15.19
C GLU A 165 3.14 14.94 15.93
N HIS A 166 3.21 16.05 15.20
CA HIS A 166 3.20 17.39 15.79
C HIS A 166 1.82 18.04 15.86
N GLY A 167 0.82 17.43 15.20
CA GLY A 167 -0.57 17.86 15.25
C GLY A 167 -1.30 17.50 16.54
N SER A 168 -2.63 17.66 16.51
CA SER A 168 -3.54 17.33 17.61
C SER A 168 -3.53 15.86 18.02
N CYS A 169 -3.31 14.96 17.04
CA CYS A 169 -3.43 13.51 17.22
C CYS A 169 -2.20 12.87 17.90
N LYS A 170 -1.01 13.49 17.76
CA LYS A 170 0.28 13.00 18.31
C LYS A 170 0.56 11.52 18.00
N LEU A 171 0.23 11.11 16.77
CA LEU A 171 0.48 9.77 16.27
C LEU A 171 1.82 9.75 15.53
N ASN A 172 2.75 8.96 16.07
CA ASN A 172 4.06 8.73 15.44
C ASN A 172 3.95 7.73 14.28
N ALA A 173 5.05 7.60 13.53
CA ALA A 173 5.25 6.49 12.61
C ALA A 173 4.94 5.14 13.29
N CYS A 174 4.35 4.22 12.53
CA CYS A 174 3.85 2.97 13.08
C CYS A 174 5.01 2.01 13.36
N ALA A 175 5.38 1.83 14.63
CA ALA A 175 6.46 0.94 15.06
C ALA A 175 6.30 -0.50 14.52
N LEU A 176 5.08 -1.05 14.56
CA LEU A 176 4.82 -2.40 14.02
C LEU A 176 5.05 -2.50 12.51
N THR A 177 4.83 -1.41 11.77
CA THR A 177 5.13 -1.35 10.34
C THR A 177 6.63 -1.35 10.11
N ILE A 178 7.38 -0.56 10.89
CA ILE A 178 8.85 -0.48 10.82
C ILE A 178 9.47 -1.84 11.12
N ASP A 179 9.05 -2.49 12.21
CA ASP A 179 9.53 -3.82 12.61
C ASP A 179 9.25 -4.85 11.52
N TRP A 180 8.02 -4.88 10.99
CA TRP A 180 7.63 -5.80 9.92
C TRP A 180 8.41 -5.56 8.62
N PHE A 181 8.67 -4.31 8.25
CA PHE A 181 9.43 -3.96 7.04
C PHE A 181 10.90 -4.37 7.17
N THR A 182 11.51 -4.07 8.33
CA THR A 182 12.91 -4.38 8.61
C THR A 182 13.17 -5.88 8.63
N ALA A 183 12.26 -6.66 9.25
CA ALA A 183 12.38 -8.11 9.36
C ALA A 183 12.35 -8.87 8.02
N GLN A 184 11.92 -8.23 6.93
CA GLN A 184 11.91 -8.81 5.59
C GLN A 184 13.09 -8.40 4.72
N SER A 185 13.85 -7.40 5.17
CA SER A 185 15.04 -6.89 4.47
C SER A 185 16.32 -7.58 4.93
N THR A 186 16.23 -8.45 5.94
CA THR A 186 17.30 -9.30 6.50
C THR A 186 17.25 -10.71 5.94
#